data_AF-A0A2D6XG72-F1
#
_entry.id   AF-A0A2D6XG72-F1
#
_cell.length_a   1.000
_cell.length_b   1.000
_cell.length_c   1.000
_cell.angle_alpha   90.00
_cell.angle_beta   90.00
_cell.angle_gamma   90.00
#
_symmetry.space_group_name_H-M   'P 1'
#
loop_
_entity.id
_entity.type
_entity.pdbx_description
1 polymer ?
#
loop_
_entity_poly.entity_id
_entity_poly.type
_entity_poly.pdbx_seq_one_letter_code
_entity_poly.pdbx_strand_id
1 'polypeptide(L)'
;MSGTLFYPLVIITAVTGFFLSLYIRNKKAGKQTLVCPLRASCDDVIHSEYSRFFGVPVELMGLIYYALVALVYIGLQFQPGLIPDQAILWVLGLTATALLFSLYLTVIQAIVLKQWCSWCLASAGLCAAIFYGAISGYTIDVFTLLAEYKFLILIFHNIGFALGLGGAVLTDFFFFKFFKDLRISEDESKTMSMVSEVIWFGLALLVVSGIGLYLPEMVRLNESSKFLVKVIVVGVIIINGIFLNLKISPQLVNISYGVKHNHKSGELRGFRKLAFALGAVSITSWFSAFLLGMFRSVPLAFIDLLSIYLIVLGIAISVSQIMENYLTRKVSA
;
A
#
# COMPACT_ATOMS: atom_id res chain seq x y z
N MET A 1 -28.77 17.54 14.92
CA MET A 1 -29.37 18.21 13.74
C MET A 1 -28.34 18.73 12.71
N SER A 2 -27.02 18.58 12.91
CA SER A 2 -25.99 19.07 11.96
C SER A 2 -25.50 18.02 10.94
N GLY A 3 -25.55 16.73 11.26
CA GLY A 3 -24.93 15.67 10.43
C GLY A 3 -25.60 15.44 9.07
N THR A 4 -26.92 15.62 8.98
CA THR A 4 -27.70 15.41 7.73
C THR A 4 -27.39 16.45 6.66
N LEU A 5 -26.81 17.60 7.02
CA LEU A 5 -26.45 18.64 6.05
C LEU A 5 -25.37 18.19 5.06
N PHE A 6 -24.52 17.25 5.46
CA PHE A 6 -23.44 16.73 4.62
C PHE A 6 -23.88 15.58 3.71
N TYR A 7 -25.06 14.98 3.92
CA TYR A 7 -25.52 13.85 3.12
C TYR A 7 -25.72 14.22 1.64
N PRO A 8 -26.37 15.35 1.28
CA PRO A 8 -26.50 15.76 -0.11
C PRO A 8 -25.15 15.96 -0.80
N LEU A 9 -24.16 16.52 -0.11
CA LEU A 9 -22.80 16.68 -0.63
C LEU A 9 -22.19 15.32 -1.00
N VAL A 10 -22.26 14.35 -0.09
CA VAL A 10 -21.73 13.00 -0.34
C VAL A 10 -22.46 12.33 -1.50
N ILE A 11 -23.79 12.43 -1.57
CA ILE A 11 -24.60 11.84 -2.64
C ILE A 11 -24.22 12.43 -3.99
N ILE A 12 -24.20 13.76 -4.13
CA ILE A 12 -23.87 14.44 -5.40
C ILE A 12 -22.45 14.08 -5.84
N THR A 13 -21.50 14.07 -4.91
CA THR A 13 -20.10 13.74 -5.19
C THR A 13 -19.95 12.28 -5.63
N ALA A 14 -20.65 11.35 -4.97
CA ALA A 14 -20.64 9.93 -5.33
C ALA A 14 -21.28 9.69 -6.70
N VAL A 15 -22.43 10.29 -6.99
CA VAL A 15 -23.07 10.19 -8.32
C VAL A 15 -22.15 10.74 -9.42
N THR A 16 -21.50 11.87 -9.17
CA THR A 16 -20.52 12.45 -10.10
C THR A 16 -19.34 11.48 -10.33
N GLY A 17 -18.82 10.87 -9.26
CA GLY A 17 -17.74 9.87 -9.35
C GLY A 17 -18.14 8.61 -10.12
N PHE A 18 -19.39 8.17 -9.96
CA PHE A 18 -19.94 7.04 -10.70
C PHE A 18 -19.92 7.32 -12.21
N PHE A 19 -20.44 8.46 -12.65
CA PHE A 19 -20.44 8.84 -14.07
C PHE A 19 -19.02 9.07 -14.62
N LEU A 20 -18.12 9.63 -13.81
CA LEU A 20 -16.70 9.76 -14.17
C LEU A 20 -16.07 8.38 -14.42
N SER A 21 -16.31 7.43 -13.52
CA SER A 21 -15.78 6.06 -13.66
C SER A 21 -16.39 5.34 -14.86
N LEU A 22 -17.68 5.56 -15.13
CA LEU A 22 -18.38 5.01 -16.30
C LEU A 22 -17.80 5.57 -17.60
N TYR A 23 -17.49 6.88 -17.62
CA TYR A 23 -16.88 7.54 -18.77
C TYR A 23 -15.50 6.94 -19.08
N ILE A 24 -14.63 6.78 -18.09
CA ILE A 24 -13.31 6.15 -18.26
C ILE A 24 -13.47 4.72 -18.79
N ARG A 25 -14.38 3.93 -18.20
CA ARG A 25 -14.65 2.56 -18.63
C ARG A 25 -15.09 2.48 -20.09
N ASN A 26 -16.02 3.32 -20.50
CA ASN A 26 -16.53 3.33 -21.87
C ASN A 26 -15.44 3.71 -22.87
N LYS A 27 -14.57 4.67 -22.52
CA LYS A 27 -13.44 5.08 -23.36
C LYS A 27 -12.41 3.97 -23.50
N LYS A 28 -12.04 3.33 -22.40
CA LYS A 28 -11.09 2.20 -22.37
C LYS A 28 -11.63 0.99 -23.13
N ALA A 29 -12.90 0.63 -22.93
CA ALA A 29 -13.55 -0.48 -23.63
C ALA A 29 -13.71 -0.21 -25.15
N GLY A 30 -14.00 1.02 -25.52
CA GLY A 30 -14.10 1.45 -26.92
C GLY A 30 -12.77 1.66 -27.63
N LYS A 31 -11.62 1.45 -26.95
CA LYS A 31 -10.27 1.76 -27.44
C LYS A 31 -10.15 3.20 -28.00
N GLN A 32 -10.89 4.13 -27.40
CA GLN A 32 -10.89 5.53 -27.81
C GLN A 32 -9.85 6.28 -26.99
N THR A 33 -9.14 7.21 -27.63
CA THR A 33 -8.13 8.03 -26.95
C THR A 33 -8.79 8.92 -25.90
N LEU A 34 -8.25 8.87 -24.68
CA LEU A 34 -8.74 9.72 -23.59
C LEU A 34 -8.08 11.11 -23.66
N VAL A 35 -8.84 12.12 -24.07
CA VAL A 35 -8.36 13.50 -24.09
C VAL A 35 -8.05 13.96 -22.66
N CYS A 36 -6.86 14.52 -22.47
CA CYS A 36 -6.36 14.98 -21.19
C CYS A 36 -6.36 16.51 -21.13
N PRO A 37 -7.24 17.13 -20.32
CA PRO A 37 -7.29 18.59 -20.15
C PRO A 37 -5.95 19.21 -19.71
N LEU A 38 -5.14 18.49 -18.95
CA LEU A 38 -3.81 18.94 -18.49
C LEU A 38 -2.70 18.84 -19.56
N ARG A 39 -3.04 18.51 -20.82
CA ARG A 39 -2.08 18.30 -21.93
C ARG A 39 -1.03 17.21 -21.65
N ALA A 40 -1.33 16.27 -20.77
CA ALA A 40 -0.53 15.09 -20.48
C ALA A 40 -1.13 13.83 -21.13
N SER A 41 -0.46 12.67 -21.03
CA SER A 41 -0.98 11.41 -21.58
C SER A 41 -1.88 10.68 -20.58
N CYS A 42 -3.14 11.12 -20.46
CA CYS A 42 -4.14 10.38 -19.68
C CYS A 42 -4.32 8.93 -20.19
N ASP A 43 -4.13 8.70 -21.50
CA ASP A 43 -4.27 7.40 -22.15
C ASP A 43 -3.23 6.38 -21.67
N ASP A 44 -1.97 6.81 -21.52
CA ASP A 44 -0.88 5.98 -21.00
C ASP A 44 -1.15 5.51 -19.56
N VAL A 45 -1.77 6.38 -18.75
CA VAL A 45 -2.11 6.07 -17.36
C VAL A 45 -3.20 5.01 -17.28
N ILE A 46 -4.27 5.13 -18.06
CA ILE A 46 -5.42 4.20 -17.99
C ILE A 46 -5.14 2.82 -18.61
N HIS A 47 -4.08 2.71 -19.42
CA HIS A 47 -3.60 1.45 -20.01
C HIS A 47 -2.35 0.89 -19.33
N SER A 48 -1.85 1.55 -18.28
CA SER A 48 -0.70 1.08 -17.50
C SER A 48 -1.01 -0.20 -16.71
N GLU A 49 0.05 -0.86 -16.22
CA GLU A 49 -0.06 -2.02 -15.31
C GLU A 49 -0.86 -1.69 -14.04
N TYR A 50 -0.75 -0.46 -13.53
CA TYR A 50 -1.46 0.03 -12.34
C TYR A 50 -2.94 0.34 -12.59
N SER A 51 -3.41 0.26 -13.84
CA SER A 51 -4.83 0.42 -14.17
C SER A 51 -5.69 -0.79 -13.81
N ARG A 52 -5.05 -1.85 -13.29
CA ARG A 52 -5.68 -3.06 -12.76
C ARG A 52 -5.13 -3.33 -11.36
N PHE A 53 -5.98 -3.84 -10.48
CA PHE A 53 -5.62 -4.24 -9.13
C PHE A 53 -6.23 -5.61 -8.87
N PHE A 54 -5.40 -6.62 -8.56
CA PHE A 54 -5.80 -8.04 -8.53
C PHE A 54 -6.53 -8.49 -9.82
N GLY A 55 -6.07 -8.00 -10.96
CA GLY A 55 -6.66 -8.26 -12.29
C GLY A 55 -7.96 -7.49 -12.58
N VAL A 56 -8.57 -6.84 -11.58
CA VAL A 56 -9.80 -6.05 -11.73
C VAL A 56 -9.45 -4.64 -12.20
N PRO A 57 -10.09 -4.12 -13.27
CA PRO A 57 -9.85 -2.76 -13.71
C PRO A 57 -10.27 -1.73 -12.65
N VAL A 58 -9.42 -0.74 -12.40
CA VAL A 58 -9.63 0.27 -11.34
C VAL A 58 -10.93 1.05 -11.54
N GLU A 59 -11.29 1.37 -12.78
CA GLU A 59 -12.54 2.06 -13.10
C GLU A 59 -13.81 1.25 -12.74
N LEU A 60 -13.72 -0.09 -12.71
CA LEU A 60 -14.82 -0.94 -12.25
C LEU A 60 -14.95 -0.91 -10.73
N MET A 61 -13.81 -0.92 -10.01
CA MET A 61 -13.80 -0.74 -8.55
C MET A 61 -14.39 0.62 -8.16
N GLY A 62 -14.05 1.67 -8.91
CA GLY A 62 -14.62 3.02 -8.76
C GLY A 62 -16.14 3.02 -8.93
N LEU A 63 -16.66 2.39 -9.99
CA LEU A 63 -18.12 2.26 -10.20
C LEU A 63 -18.83 1.64 -9.00
N ILE A 64 -18.30 0.53 -8.48
CA ILE A 64 -18.89 -0.17 -7.32
C ILE A 64 -18.84 0.71 -6.08
N TYR A 65 -17.69 1.31 -5.80
CA TYR A 65 -17.49 2.21 -4.66
C TYR A 65 -18.48 3.38 -4.68
N TYR A 66 -18.52 4.14 -5.78
CA TYR A 66 -19.37 5.32 -5.89
C TYR A 66 -20.86 4.95 -5.86
N ALA A 67 -21.27 3.83 -6.46
CA ALA A 67 -22.64 3.35 -6.38
C ALA A 67 -23.04 2.99 -4.94
N LEU A 68 -22.20 2.26 -4.23
CA LEU A 68 -22.46 1.85 -2.85
C LEU A 68 -22.58 3.07 -1.93
N VAL A 69 -21.66 4.03 -2.02
CA VAL A 69 -21.71 5.27 -1.23
C VAL A 69 -22.99 6.05 -1.53
N ALA A 70 -23.35 6.21 -2.80
CA ALA A 70 -24.59 6.91 -3.18
C ALA A 70 -25.83 6.22 -2.60
N LEU A 71 -25.95 4.89 -2.74
CA LEU A 71 -27.08 4.12 -2.24
C LEU A 71 -27.23 4.21 -0.72
N VAL A 72 -26.13 4.08 0.03
CA VAL A 72 -26.17 4.16 1.50
C VAL A 72 -26.61 5.54 1.96
N TYR A 73 -26.03 6.62 1.41
CA TYR A 73 -26.40 7.97 1.82
C TYR A 73 -27.80 8.39 1.36
N ILE A 74 -28.28 7.91 0.21
CA ILE A 74 -29.68 8.06 -0.21
C ILE A 74 -30.60 7.35 0.80
N GLY A 75 -30.27 6.13 1.20
CA GLY A 75 -31.00 5.38 2.23
C GLY A 75 -31.06 6.13 3.56
N LEU A 76 -29.93 6.64 4.04
CA LEU A 76 -29.85 7.44 5.27
C LEU A 76 -30.66 8.74 5.19
N GLN A 77 -30.70 9.39 4.03
CA GLN A 77 -31.42 10.64 3.82
C GLN A 77 -32.94 10.48 3.79
N PHE A 78 -33.45 9.45 3.11
CA PHE A 78 -34.89 9.29 2.86
C PHE A 78 -35.56 8.24 3.75
N GLN A 79 -34.81 7.27 4.25
CA GLN A 79 -35.31 6.14 5.06
C GLN A 79 -34.32 5.81 6.20
N PRO A 80 -34.09 6.75 7.14
CA PRO A 80 -33.06 6.58 8.18
C PRO A 80 -33.26 5.33 9.05
N GLY A 81 -34.50 4.85 9.21
CA GLY A 81 -34.79 3.63 9.99
C GLY A 81 -34.44 2.30 9.29
N LEU A 82 -34.11 2.33 7.99
CA LEU A 82 -33.76 1.12 7.22
C LEU A 82 -32.27 0.76 7.36
N ILE A 83 -31.42 1.75 7.59
CA ILE A 83 -29.97 1.59 7.61
C ILE A 83 -29.49 1.63 9.06
N PRO A 84 -28.82 0.57 9.56
CA PRO A 84 -28.32 0.57 10.94
C PRO A 84 -27.23 1.63 11.10
N ASP A 85 -27.10 2.22 12.29
CA ASP A 85 -26.08 3.23 12.59
C ASP A 85 -24.65 2.74 12.29
N GLN A 86 -24.42 1.43 12.44
CA GLN A 86 -23.18 0.74 12.09
C GLN A 86 -22.81 0.84 10.59
N ALA A 87 -23.76 1.10 9.70
CA ALA A 87 -23.47 1.26 8.27
C ALA A 87 -22.63 2.51 7.99
N ILE A 88 -22.81 3.59 8.76
CA ILE A 88 -22.03 4.83 8.60
C ILE A 88 -20.54 4.55 8.87
N LEU A 89 -20.27 3.69 9.86
CA LEU A 89 -18.94 3.22 10.20
C LEU A 89 -18.27 2.44 9.08
N TRP A 90 -18.99 1.48 8.50
CA TRP A 90 -18.49 0.71 7.36
C TRP A 90 -18.20 1.62 6.16
N VAL A 91 -19.07 2.60 5.90
CA VAL A 91 -18.84 3.58 4.83
C VAL A 91 -17.67 4.52 5.15
N LEU A 92 -17.49 4.95 6.40
CA LEU A 92 -16.31 5.73 6.79
C LEU A 92 -15.01 4.95 6.55
N GLY A 93 -14.97 3.66 6.94
CA GLY A 93 -13.82 2.79 6.67
C GLY A 93 -13.57 2.58 5.16
N LEU A 94 -14.65 2.41 4.38
CA LEU A 94 -14.58 2.26 2.93
C LEU A 94 -14.05 3.54 2.25
N THR A 95 -14.57 4.71 2.63
CA THR A 95 -14.18 6.01 2.05
C THR A 95 -12.76 6.41 2.43
N ALA A 96 -12.32 6.10 3.66
CA ALA A 96 -10.92 6.24 4.08
C ALA A 96 -9.99 5.37 3.21
N THR A 97 -10.38 4.12 2.97
CA THR A 97 -9.61 3.19 2.14
C THR A 97 -9.55 3.65 0.68
N ALA A 98 -10.68 4.13 0.13
CA ALA A 98 -10.74 4.68 -1.22
C ALA A 98 -9.88 5.92 -1.40
N LEU A 99 -9.84 6.82 -0.40
CA LEU A 99 -8.97 8.00 -0.39
C LEU A 99 -7.49 7.61 -0.41
N LEU A 100 -7.09 6.68 0.45
CA LEU A 100 -5.69 6.23 0.52
C LEU A 100 -5.25 5.48 -0.73
N PHE A 101 -6.13 4.64 -1.30
CA PHE A 101 -5.88 3.99 -2.57
C PHE A 101 -5.74 5.02 -3.72
N SER A 102 -6.59 6.06 -3.73
CA SER A 102 -6.48 7.16 -4.70
C SER A 102 -5.18 7.95 -4.55
N LEU A 103 -4.72 8.18 -3.32
CA LEU A 103 -3.43 8.81 -3.04
C LEU A 103 -2.26 7.93 -3.54
N TYR A 104 -2.32 6.61 -3.29
CA TYR A 104 -1.35 5.65 -3.81
C TYR A 104 -1.24 5.74 -5.34
N LEU A 105 -2.36 5.68 -6.07
CA LEU A 105 -2.36 5.82 -7.53
C LEU A 105 -1.88 7.20 -8.01
N THR A 106 -2.09 8.25 -7.21
CA THR A 106 -1.57 9.58 -7.49
C THR A 106 -0.05 9.65 -7.36
N VAL A 107 0.52 8.99 -6.34
CA VAL A 107 1.98 8.87 -6.16
C VAL A 107 2.61 8.06 -7.30
N ILE A 108 1.97 6.97 -7.71
CA ILE A 108 2.41 6.16 -8.87
C ILE A 108 2.44 7.01 -10.15
N GLN A 109 1.41 7.82 -10.40
CA GLN A 109 1.39 8.76 -11.54
C GLN A 109 2.57 9.74 -11.50
N ALA A 110 2.84 10.32 -10.33
CA ALA A 110 3.88 11.33 -10.16
C ALA A 110 5.31 10.76 -10.30
N ILE A 111 5.59 9.60 -9.69
CA ILE A 111 6.96 9.09 -9.52
C ILE A 111 7.29 8.01 -10.57
N VAL A 112 6.37 7.08 -10.80
CA VAL A 112 6.61 5.87 -11.59
C VAL A 112 6.29 6.13 -13.05
N LEU A 113 5.05 6.54 -13.33
CA LEU A 113 4.59 6.78 -14.70
C LEU A 113 5.12 8.10 -15.25
N LYS A 114 5.35 9.10 -14.37
CA LYS A 114 5.74 10.47 -14.72
C LYS A 114 4.76 11.11 -15.72
N GLN A 115 3.50 10.71 -15.63
CA GLN A 115 2.38 11.16 -16.46
C GLN A 115 1.19 11.48 -15.57
N TRP A 116 0.50 12.58 -15.83
CA TRP A 116 -0.66 13.01 -15.06
C TRP A 116 -1.95 12.69 -15.81
N CYS A 117 -2.92 12.09 -15.13
CA CYS A 117 -4.26 11.91 -15.68
C CYS A 117 -5.26 12.82 -14.96
N SER A 118 -5.81 13.82 -15.67
CA SER A 118 -6.80 14.76 -15.11
C SER A 118 -8.04 14.06 -14.57
N TRP A 119 -8.49 13.00 -15.23
CA TRP A 119 -9.67 12.23 -14.82
C TRP A 119 -9.41 11.43 -13.54
N CYS A 120 -8.22 10.83 -13.40
CA CYS A 120 -7.82 10.15 -12.17
C CYS A 120 -7.66 11.13 -11.01
N LEU A 121 -7.07 12.32 -11.25
CA LEU A 121 -6.95 13.36 -10.23
C LEU A 121 -8.33 13.90 -9.80
N ALA A 122 -9.26 14.06 -10.73
CA ALA A 122 -10.64 14.42 -10.42
C ALA A 122 -11.32 13.34 -9.56
N SER A 123 -11.16 12.06 -9.90
CA SER A 123 -11.65 10.94 -9.07
C SER A 123 -11.05 10.97 -7.66
N ALA A 124 -9.74 11.23 -7.52
CA ALA A 124 -9.08 11.37 -6.22
C ALA A 124 -9.67 12.54 -5.41
N GLY A 125 -9.94 13.68 -6.04
CA GLY A 125 -10.63 14.82 -5.42
C GLY A 125 -12.04 14.47 -4.95
N LEU A 126 -12.80 13.72 -5.75
CA LEU A 126 -14.14 13.23 -5.37
C LEU A 126 -14.08 12.27 -4.17
N CYS A 127 -13.09 11.37 -4.13
CA CYS A 127 -12.87 10.50 -2.96
C CYS A 127 -12.57 11.32 -1.68
N ALA A 128 -11.75 12.36 -1.79
CA ALA A 128 -11.44 13.25 -0.68
C ALA A 128 -12.68 14.02 -0.19
N ALA A 129 -13.49 14.54 -1.11
CA ALA A 129 -14.72 15.24 -0.78
C ALA A 129 -15.77 14.32 -0.12
N ILE A 130 -15.90 13.07 -0.59
CA ILE A 130 -16.76 12.07 0.05
C ILE A 130 -16.29 11.79 1.47
N PHE A 131 -14.99 11.53 1.67
CA PHE A 131 -14.44 11.26 3.00
C PHE A 131 -14.65 12.45 3.95
N TYR A 132 -14.43 13.67 3.47
CA TYR A 132 -14.69 14.89 4.24
C TYR A 132 -16.17 15.06 4.61
N GLY A 133 -17.10 14.80 3.67
CA GLY A 133 -18.53 14.82 3.96
C GLY A 133 -18.94 13.73 4.94
N ALA A 134 -18.35 12.54 4.83
CA ALA A 134 -18.63 11.42 5.72
C ALA A 134 -18.19 11.68 7.16
N ILE A 135 -16.98 12.21 7.36
CA ILE A 135 -16.45 12.53 8.69
C ILE A 135 -17.17 13.73 9.32
N SER A 136 -17.48 14.77 8.54
CA SER A 136 -18.17 15.98 9.02
C SER A 136 -19.64 15.73 9.37
N GLY A 137 -20.26 14.76 8.69
CA GLY A 137 -21.63 14.34 8.96
C GLY A 137 -21.78 13.44 10.19
N TYR A 138 -20.68 12.95 10.76
CA TYR A 138 -20.70 12.06 11.91
C TYR A 138 -20.73 12.83 13.22
N THR A 139 -21.66 12.48 14.10
CA THR A 139 -21.90 13.23 15.34
C THR A 139 -21.02 12.78 16.50
N ILE A 140 -20.46 11.56 16.43
CA ILE A 140 -19.57 11.02 17.45
C ILE A 140 -18.14 11.42 17.11
N ASP A 141 -17.38 11.81 18.12
CA ASP A 141 -15.97 12.12 17.95
C ASP A 141 -15.17 10.91 17.44
N VAL A 142 -14.25 11.16 16.50
CA VAL A 142 -13.47 10.11 15.82
C VAL A 142 -12.65 9.29 16.79
N PHE A 143 -12.14 9.88 17.89
CA PHE A 143 -11.36 9.14 18.88
C PHE A 143 -12.23 8.16 19.67
N THR A 144 -13.46 8.56 20.02
CA THR A 144 -14.42 7.68 20.69
C THR A 144 -14.81 6.52 19.78
N LEU A 145 -15.02 6.80 18.50
CA LEU A 145 -15.33 5.80 17.49
C LEU A 145 -14.22 4.75 17.36
N LEU A 146 -12.97 5.20 17.22
CA LEU A 146 -11.82 4.30 17.11
C LEU A 146 -11.62 3.46 18.38
N ALA A 147 -11.94 4.01 19.55
CA ALA A 147 -11.89 3.28 20.82
C ALA A 147 -12.97 2.20 20.91
N GLU A 148 -14.20 2.48 20.47
CA GLU A 148 -15.33 1.53 20.47
C GLU A 148 -15.04 0.33 19.56
N TYR A 149 -14.48 0.56 18.38
CA TYR A 149 -14.21 -0.48 17.37
C TYR A 149 -12.78 -1.03 17.43
N LYS A 150 -12.05 -0.80 18.52
CA LYS A 150 -10.65 -1.23 18.71
C LYS A 150 -10.41 -2.70 18.39
N PHE A 151 -11.35 -3.58 18.76
CA PHE A 151 -11.24 -5.02 18.46
C PHE A 151 -11.26 -5.32 16.95
N LEU A 152 -12.17 -4.70 16.21
CA LEU A 152 -12.27 -4.86 14.76
C LEU A 152 -11.03 -4.29 14.06
N ILE A 153 -10.56 -3.11 14.50
CA ILE A 153 -9.34 -2.49 13.97
C ILE A 153 -8.13 -3.41 14.23
N LEU A 154 -8.06 -4.06 15.41
CA LEU A 154 -7.01 -5.01 15.74
C LEU A 154 -7.03 -6.25 14.83
N ILE A 155 -8.22 -6.77 14.48
CA ILE A 155 -8.35 -7.87 13.50
C ILE A 155 -7.73 -7.45 12.16
N PHE A 156 -8.14 -6.30 11.64
CA PHE A 156 -7.61 -5.79 10.38
C PHE A 156 -6.09 -5.52 10.46
N HIS A 157 -5.59 -5.00 11.58
CA HIS A 157 -4.16 -4.82 11.81
C HIS A 157 -3.39 -6.12 11.73
N ASN A 158 -3.89 -7.19 12.34
CA ASN A 158 -3.26 -8.50 12.33
C ASN A 158 -3.34 -9.17 10.96
N ILE A 159 -4.43 -9.00 10.22
CA ILE A 159 -4.54 -9.45 8.82
C ILE A 159 -3.51 -8.73 7.95
N GLY A 160 -3.43 -7.41 8.05
CA GLY A 160 -2.46 -6.60 7.30
C GLY A 160 -1.01 -7.01 7.61
N PHE A 161 -0.74 -7.26 8.89
CA PHE A 161 0.56 -7.78 9.34
C PHE A 161 0.87 -9.16 8.76
N ALA A 162 -0.08 -10.10 8.81
CA ALA A 162 0.11 -11.45 8.28
C ALA A 162 0.35 -11.46 6.77
N LEU A 163 -0.43 -10.68 6.01
CA LEU A 163 -0.26 -10.54 4.56
C LEU A 163 1.09 -9.89 4.22
N GLY A 164 1.47 -8.84 4.94
CA GLY A 164 2.74 -8.14 4.73
C GLY A 164 3.96 -9.00 5.03
N LEU A 165 4.02 -9.62 6.21
CA LEU A 165 5.12 -10.51 6.61
C LEU A 165 5.19 -11.74 5.68
N GLY A 166 4.05 -12.41 5.44
CA GLY A 166 4.01 -13.61 4.60
C GLY A 166 4.42 -13.33 3.15
N GLY A 167 3.92 -12.22 2.58
CA GLY A 167 4.32 -11.80 1.24
C GLY A 167 5.79 -11.42 1.16
N ALA A 168 6.32 -10.68 2.14
CA ALA A 168 7.73 -10.30 2.16
C ALA A 168 8.66 -11.52 2.18
N VAL A 169 8.37 -12.52 3.02
CA VAL A 169 9.14 -13.78 3.07
C VAL A 169 9.11 -14.51 1.72
N LEU A 170 7.95 -14.56 1.07
CA LEU A 170 7.81 -15.22 -0.23
C LEU A 170 8.59 -14.49 -1.34
N THR A 171 8.52 -13.16 -1.38
CA THR A 171 9.29 -12.36 -2.34
C THR A 171 10.80 -12.47 -2.09
N ASP A 172 11.23 -12.45 -0.82
CA ASP A 172 12.63 -12.63 -0.46
C ASP A 172 13.15 -14.02 -0.87
N PHE A 173 12.32 -15.07 -0.75
CA PHE A 173 12.63 -16.40 -1.27
C PHE A 173 12.86 -16.39 -2.80
N PHE A 174 11.97 -15.77 -3.57
CA PHE A 174 12.14 -15.65 -5.02
C PHE A 174 13.38 -14.83 -5.39
N PHE A 175 13.71 -13.76 -4.64
CA PHE A 175 14.95 -13.02 -4.86
C PHE A 175 16.19 -13.90 -4.64
N PHE A 176 16.25 -14.67 -3.56
CA PHE A 176 17.39 -15.56 -3.33
C PHE A 176 17.47 -16.70 -4.34
N LYS A 177 16.32 -17.21 -4.80
CA LYS A 177 16.26 -18.19 -5.90
C LYS A 177 16.88 -17.60 -7.18
N PHE A 178 16.44 -16.41 -7.58
CA PHE A 178 16.99 -15.69 -8.74
C PHE A 178 18.51 -15.52 -8.64
N PHE A 179 19.06 -15.21 -7.47
CA PHE A 179 20.52 -15.05 -7.36
C PHE A 179 21.31 -16.35 -7.45
N LYS A 180 20.65 -17.50 -7.29
CA LYS A 180 21.27 -18.82 -7.44
C LYS A 180 21.26 -19.28 -8.91
N ASP A 181 20.16 -19.03 -9.63
CA ASP A 181 19.95 -19.53 -11.00
C ASP A 181 20.08 -18.46 -12.09
N LEU A 182 20.15 -17.18 -11.70
CA LEU A 182 20.22 -15.98 -12.55
C LEU A 182 19.08 -15.88 -13.57
N ARG A 183 17.94 -16.53 -13.30
CA ARG A 183 16.79 -16.56 -14.21
C ARG A 183 15.50 -16.46 -13.41
N ILE A 184 14.55 -15.68 -13.91
CA ILE A 184 13.16 -15.61 -13.45
C ILE A 184 12.28 -16.09 -14.59
N SER A 185 11.55 -17.18 -14.38
CA SER A 185 10.52 -17.66 -15.32
C SER A 185 9.32 -16.72 -15.38
N GLU A 186 8.49 -16.83 -16.42
CA GLU A 186 7.27 -16.01 -16.54
C GLU A 186 6.31 -16.20 -15.37
N ASP A 187 6.15 -17.45 -14.93
CA ASP A 187 5.25 -17.76 -13.83
C ASP A 187 5.77 -17.23 -12.50
N GLU A 188 7.09 -17.22 -12.30
CA GLU A 188 7.71 -16.60 -11.13
C GLU A 188 7.53 -15.08 -11.13
N SER A 189 7.75 -14.43 -12.28
CA SER A 189 7.54 -12.97 -12.41
C SER A 189 6.09 -12.58 -12.13
N LYS A 190 5.12 -13.33 -12.71
CA LYS A 190 3.69 -13.14 -12.45
C LYS A 190 3.36 -13.37 -10.98
N THR A 191 3.93 -14.42 -10.36
CA THR A 191 3.74 -14.70 -8.93
C THR A 191 4.29 -13.56 -8.08
N MET A 192 5.50 -13.09 -8.34
CA MET A 192 6.12 -11.97 -7.62
C MET A 192 5.28 -10.69 -7.73
N SER A 193 4.73 -10.39 -8.90
CA SER A 193 3.82 -9.26 -9.10
C SER A 193 2.54 -9.39 -8.24
N MET A 194 1.88 -10.55 -8.27
CA MET A 194 0.71 -10.80 -7.42
C MET A 194 1.04 -10.69 -5.92
N VAL A 195 2.18 -11.24 -5.50
CA VAL A 195 2.63 -11.17 -4.10
C VAL A 195 2.93 -9.72 -3.71
N SER A 196 3.56 -8.93 -4.59
CA SER A 196 3.77 -7.49 -4.35
C SER A 196 2.46 -6.73 -4.15
N GLU A 197 1.42 -7.00 -4.95
CA GLU A 197 0.08 -6.41 -4.74
C GLU A 197 -0.48 -6.77 -3.35
N VAL A 198 -0.35 -8.04 -2.93
CA VAL A 198 -0.75 -8.50 -1.59
C VAL A 198 0.04 -7.80 -0.49
N ILE A 199 1.36 -7.62 -0.64
CA ILE A 199 2.19 -6.91 0.33
C ILE A 199 1.73 -5.47 0.47
N TRP A 200 1.51 -4.75 -0.63
CA TRP A 200 1.07 -3.36 -0.61
C TRP A 200 -0.31 -3.20 0.02
N PHE A 201 -1.24 -4.11 -0.30
CA PHE A 201 -2.55 -4.16 0.34
C PHE A 201 -2.43 -4.42 1.85
N GLY A 202 -1.64 -5.41 2.25
CA GLY A 202 -1.40 -5.75 3.65
C GLY A 202 -0.74 -4.61 4.43
N LEU A 203 0.24 -3.94 3.82
CA LEU A 203 0.94 -2.80 4.41
C LEU A 203 0.01 -1.59 4.57
N ALA A 204 -0.84 -1.29 3.57
CA ALA A 204 -1.86 -0.26 3.69
C ALA A 204 -2.83 -0.58 4.84
N LEU A 205 -3.33 -1.81 4.89
CA LEU A 205 -4.21 -2.26 5.97
C LEU A 205 -3.54 -2.13 7.34
N LEU A 206 -2.27 -2.51 7.46
CA LEU A 206 -1.46 -2.40 8.69
C LEU A 206 -1.28 -0.94 9.13
N VAL A 207 -0.97 -0.02 8.21
CA VAL A 207 -0.75 1.40 8.52
C VAL A 207 -2.05 2.08 8.95
N VAL A 208 -3.13 1.88 8.19
CA VAL A 208 -4.44 2.51 8.48
C VAL A 208 -4.98 2.04 9.81
N SER A 209 -5.01 0.73 10.03
CA SER A 209 -5.42 0.16 11.31
C SER A 209 -4.47 0.56 12.44
N GLY A 210 -3.17 0.68 12.18
CA GLY A 210 -2.19 1.15 13.14
C GLY A 210 -2.45 2.59 13.61
N ILE A 211 -2.79 3.49 12.69
CA ILE A 211 -3.25 4.86 13.02
C ILE A 211 -4.53 4.81 13.85
N GLY A 212 -5.50 3.97 13.45
CA GLY A 212 -6.75 3.78 14.17
C GLY A 212 -6.57 3.28 15.61
N LEU A 213 -5.60 2.39 15.86
CA LEU A 213 -5.24 1.93 17.21
C LEU A 213 -4.42 2.95 17.99
N TYR A 214 -3.66 3.83 17.31
CA TYR A 214 -2.81 4.82 17.93
C TYR A 214 -3.59 6.04 18.44
N LEU A 215 -4.48 6.60 17.63
CA LEU A 215 -5.19 7.84 17.93
C LEU A 215 -5.92 7.83 19.30
N PRO A 216 -6.73 6.81 19.67
CA PRO A 216 -7.42 6.80 20.97
C PRO A 216 -6.47 6.60 22.18
N GLU A 217 -5.22 6.20 21.94
CA GLU A 217 -4.27 5.76 22.98
C GLU A 217 -2.94 6.54 22.91
N MET A 218 -2.94 7.71 22.23
CA MET A 218 -1.73 8.42 21.85
C MET A 218 -0.82 8.77 23.03
N VAL A 219 -1.40 9.17 24.17
CA VAL A 219 -0.65 9.56 25.38
C VAL A 219 0.13 8.36 25.90
N ARG A 220 -0.54 7.22 26.07
CA ARG A 220 0.06 5.98 26.57
C ARG A 220 1.09 5.40 25.59
N LEU A 221 0.82 5.48 24.29
CA LEU A 221 1.68 4.88 23.27
C LEU A 221 2.95 5.71 23.01
N ASN A 222 2.89 7.03 23.16
CA ASN A 222 4.08 7.89 23.04
C ASN A 222 5.08 7.71 24.19
N GLU A 223 4.65 7.18 25.33
CA GLU A 223 5.54 6.78 26.43
C GLU A 223 6.11 5.36 26.26
N SER A 224 5.60 4.57 25.30
CA SER A 224 5.99 3.19 25.11
C SER A 224 7.21 3.06 24.17
N SER A 225 8.38 2.77 24.74
CA SER A 225 9.61 2.46 23.99
C SER A 225 9.38 1.40 22.90
N LYS A 226 8.62 0.33 23.22
CA LYS A 226 8.29 -0.75 22.29
C LYS A 226 7.51 -0.24 21.08
N PHE A 227 6.51 0.60 21.33
CA PHE A 227 5.67 1.17 20.27
C PHE A 227 6.48 2.10 19.37
N LEU A 228 7.24 3.03 19.96
CA LEU A 228 8.07 3.98 19.20
C LEU A 228 9.07 3.26 18.29
N VAL A 229 9.78 2.25 18.79
CA VAL A 229 10.69 1.45 17.96
C VAL A 229 9.91 0.68 16.89
N LYS A 230 8.74 0.10 17.19
CA LYS A 230 7.91 -0.58 16.19
C LYS A 230 7.51 0.38 15.04
N VAL A 231 7.16 1.63 15.34
CA VAL A 231 6.82 2.64 14.32
C VAL A 231 8.03 2.95 13.44
N ILE A 232 9.23 3.11 14.02
CA ILE A 232 10.47 3.31 13.26
C ILE A 232 10.73 2.11 12.34
N VAL A 233 10.60 0.89 12.86
CA VAL A 233 10.79 -0.35 12.08
C VAL A 233 9.79 -0.43 10.93
N VAL A 234 8.51 -0.10 11.16
CA VAL A 234 7.50 -0.03 10.09
C VAL A 234 7.86 1.04 9.05
N GLY A 235 8.40 2.19 9.46
CA GLY A 235 8.93 3.20 8.55
C GLY A 235 10.05 2.65 7.65
N VAL A 236 10.97 1.86 8.21
CA VAL A 236 12.02 1.18 7.43
C VAL A 236 11.41 0.18 6.45
N ILE A 237 10.41 -0.61 6.85
CA ILE A 237 9.69 -1.53 5.97
C ILE A 237 9.08 -0.78 4.77
N ILE A 238 8.38 0.33 5.02
CA ILE A 238 7.74 1.13 3.97
C ILE A 238 8.79 1.66 2.98
N ILE A 239 9.84 2.31 3.49
CA ILE A 239 10.89 2.90 2.64
C ILE A 239 11.61 1.82 1.83
N ASN A 240 11.94 0.68 2.45
CA ASN A 240 12.58 -0.46 1.77
C ASN A 240 11.68 -1.06 0.70
N GLY A 241 10.37 -1.23 1.00
CA GLY A 241 9.37 -1.74 0.08
C GLY A 241 9.17 -0.85 -1.16
N ILE A 242 9.18 0.48 -0.99
CA ILE A 242 9.16 1.45 -2.09
C ILE A 242 10.38 1.21 -3.00
N PHE A 243 11.58 1.13 -2.42
CA PHE A 243 12.81 0.98 -3.20
C PHE A 243 12.89 -0.36 -3.94
N LEU A 244 12.50 -1.45 -3.29
CA LEU A 244 12.46 -2.79 -3.91
C LEU A 244 11.48 -2.85 -5.08
N ASN A 245 10.25 -2.35 -4.91
CA ASN A 245 9.23 -2.46 -5.95
C ASN A 245 9.42 -1.47 -7.10
N LEU A 246 9.80 -0.22 -6.81
CA LEU A 246 9.89 0.82 -7.86
C LEU A 246 11.20 0.80 -8.63
N LYS A 247 12.28 0.25 -8.06
CA LYS A 247 13.63 0.31 -8.65
C LYS A 247 14.23 -1.06 -8.92
N ILE A 248 14.18 -1.98 -7.95
CA ILE A 248 14.90 -3.26 -8.05
C ILE A 248 14.11 -4.29 -8.86
N SER A 249 12.83 -4.50 -8.57
CA SER A 249 12.00 -5.50 -9.23
C SER A 249 11.95 -5.35 -10.77
N PRO A 250 11.69 -4.15 -11.34
CA PRO A 250 11.66 -3.98 -12.80
C PRO A 250 13.01 -4.27 -13.47
N GLN A 251 14.11 -3.93 -12.78
CA GLN A 251 15.46 -4.15 -13.31
C GLN A 251 15.82 -5.65 -13.32
N LEU A 252 15.38 -6.43 -12.33
CA LEU A 252 15.61 -7.88 -12.28
C LEU A 252 14.87 -8.61 -13.41
N VAL A 253 13.61 -8.24 -13.67
CA VAL A 253 12.82 -8.78 -14.77
C VAL A 253 13.48 -8.48 -16.11
N ASN A 254 13.90 -7.22 -16.34
CA ASN A 254 14.55 -6.83 -17.60
C ASN A 254 15.87 -7.59 -17.87
N ILE A 255 16.63 -7.94 -16.83
CA ILE A 255 17.85 -8.77 -16.95
C ILE A 255 17.50 -10.21 -17.34
N SER A 256 16.45 -10.78 -16.77
CA SER A 256 16.03 -12.17 -17.04
C SER A 256 15.52 -12.39 -18.47
N TYR A 257 14.78 -11.43 -19.03
CA TYR A 257 14.17 -11.53 -20.37
C TYR A 257 15.08 -11.07 -21.52
N GLY A 258 16.36 -10.81 -21.26
CA GLY A 258 17.37 -10.75 -22.31
C GLY A 258 17.24 -9.59 -23.29
N VAL A 259 16.97 -8.36 -22.80
CA VAL A 259 17.33 -7.18 -23.60
C VAL A 259 18.84 -7.21 -23.79
N LYS A 260 19.32 -7.36 -25.03
CA LYS A 260 20.75 -7.40 -25.38
C LYS A 260 21.42 -6.10 -24.94
N HIS A 261 21.92 -6.05 -23.72
CA HIS A 261 22.82 -5.03 -23.25
C HIS A 261 24.25 -5.58 -23.31
N ASN A 262 25.14 -4.87 -23.99
CA ASN A 262 26.58 -5.10 -23.90
C ASN A 262 27.05 -4.75 -22.49
N HIS A 263 26.85 -5.65 -21.53
CA HIS A 263 27.27 -5.45 -20.16
C HIS A 263 28.80 -5.32 -20.11
N LYS A 264 29.29 -4.21 -19.56
CA LYS A 264 30.70 -4.13 -19.15
C LYS A 264 30.89 -5.00 -17.90
N SER A 265 32.00 -5.73 -17.83
CA SER A 265 32.33 -6.56 -16.66
C SER A 265 32.34 -5.69 -15.37
N GLY A 266 31.40 -5.96 -14.46
CA GLY A 266 31.29 -5.26 -13.16
C GLY A 266 30.11 -4.31 -13.00
N GLU A 267 29.39 -3.97 -14.08
CA GLU A 267 28.27 -3.01 -14.06
C GLU A 267 27.10 -3.48 -13.17
N LEU A 268 26.84 -4.78 -13.11
CA LEU A 268 25.77 -5.40 -12.31
C LEU A 268 26.16 -5.67 -10.85
N ARG A 269 27.44 -5.48 -10.47
CA ARG A 269 27.92 -5.82 -9.12
C ARG A 269 27.30 -4.93 -8.05
N GLY A 270 27.23 -3.62 -8.31
CA GLY A 270 26.63 -2.66 -7.39
C GLY A 270 25.13 -2.92 -7.19
N PHE A 271 24.43 -3.23 -8.29
CA PHE A 271 23.01 -3.56 -8.27
C PHE A 271 22.72 -4.83 -7.45
N ARG A 272 23.49 -5.90 -7.66
CA ARG A 272 23.34 -7.14 -6.90
C ARG A 272 23.58 -6.92 -5.40
N LYS A 273 24.68 -6.25 -5.03
CA LYS A 273 24.98 -5.92 -3.61
C LYS A 273 23.85 -5.17 -2.94
N LEU A 274 23.28 -4.20 -3.65
CA LEU A 274 22.14 -3.41 -3.19
C LEU A 274 20.89 -4.28 -2.99
N ALA A 275 20.56 -5.14 -3.94
CA ALA A 275 19.43 -6.06 -3.82
C ALA A 275 19.56 -7.02 -2.61
N PHE A 276 20.75 -7.57 -2.37
CA PHE A 276 21.01 -8.41 -1.18
C PHE A 276 20.84 -7.63 0.13
N ALA A 277 21.33 -6.37 0.19
CA ALA A 277 21.17 -5.53 1.37
C ALA A 277 19.69 -5.23 1.64
N LEU A 278 18.90 -4.92 0.62
CA LEU A 278 17.47 -4.60 0.76
C LEU A 278 16.63 -5.83 1.16
N GLY A 279 17.00 -7.02 0.68
CA GLY A 279 16.39 -8.28 1.14
C GLY A 279 16.69 -8.55 2.62
N ALA A 280 17.93 -8.28 3.07
CA ALA A 280 18.27 -8.39 4.49
C ALA A 280 17.50 -7.38 5.35
N VAL A 281 17.39 -6.13 4.90
CA VAL A 281 16.57 -5.10 5.55
C VAL A 281 15.11 -5.56 5.66
N SER A 282 14.54 -6.09 4.57
CA SER A 282 13.16 -6.62 4.54
C SER A 282 12.92 -7.64 5.64
N ILE A 283 13.64 -8.76 5.62
CA ILE A 283 13.47 -9.86 6.59
C ILE A 283 13.68 -9.34 8.01
N THR A 284 14.78 -8.64 8.27
CA THR A 284 15.11 -8.18 9.63
C THR A 284 14.05 -7.24 10.18
N SER A 285 13.57 -6.28 9.39
CA SER A 285 12.56 -5.32 9.86
C SER A 285 11.19 -5.97 10.07
N TRP A 286 10.75 -6.86 9.17
CA TRP A 286 9.47 -7.57 9.34
C TRP A 286 9.45 -8.47 10.59
N PHE A 287 10.51 -9.24 10.82
CA PHE A 287 10.61 -10.06 12.04
C PHE A 287 10.80 -9.23 13.30
N SER A 288 11.50 -8.09 13.23
CA SER A 288 11.59 -7.15 14.36
C SER A 288 10.22 -6.60 14.73
N ALA A 289 9.42 -6.16 13.74
CA ALA A 289 8.06 -5.69 13.97
C ALA A 289 7.14 -6.79 14.54
N PHE A 290 7.31 -8.04 14.09
CA PHE A 290 6.60 -9.21 14.60
C PHE A 290 6.91 -9.46 16.08
N LEU A 291 8.20 -9.55 16.43
CA LEU A 291 8.65 -9.80 17.80
C LEU A 291 8.20 -8.69 18.74
N LEU A 292 8.37 -7.42 18.33
CA LEU A 292 7.85 -6.27 19.07
C LEU A 292 6.33 -6.33 19.19
N GLY A 293 5.59 -6.83 18.19
CA GLY A 293 4.14 -7.03 18.28
C GLY A 293 3.72 -8.10 19.26
N MET A 294 4.46 -9.21 19.33
CA MET A 294 4.13 -10.41 20.10
C MET A 294 4.31 -10.25 21.61
N PHE A 295 5.40 -9.60 22.05
CA PHE A 295 5.68 -9.47 23.48
C PHE A 295 4.72 -8.52 24.18
N ARG A 296 4.18 -8.89 25.35
CA ARG A 296 3.28 -8.02 26.12
C ARG A 296 3.98 -6.74 26.59
N SER A 297 5.22 -6.84 27.04
CA SER A 297 6.07 -5.71 27.44
C SER A 297 7.53 -6.02 27.10
N VAL A 298 8.34 -4.96 26.97
CA VAL A 298 9.80 -5.07 26.78
C VAL A 298 10.44 -4.11 27.79
N PRO A 299 11.16 -4.60 28.81
CA PRO A 299 11.72 -3.78 29.88
C PRO A 299 13.03 -3.11 29.47
N LEU A 300 13.08 -2.54 28.26
CA LEU A 300 14.25 -1.86 27.72
C LEU A 300 13.90 -0.40 27.42
N ALA A 301 14.86 0.49 27.65
CA ALA A 301 14.71 1.88 27.27
C ALA A 301 14.67 2.02 25.74
N PHE A 302 14.09 3.12 25.25
CA PHE A 302 13.95 3.39 23.82
C PHE A 302 15.29 3.28 23.08
N ILE A 303 16.35 3.89 23.62
CA ILE A 303 17.69 3.90 23.01
C ILE A 303 18.29 2.49 22.94
N ASP A 304 18.16 1.70 23.99
CA ASP A 304 18.69 0.33 24.03
C ASP A 304 17.98 -0.55 23.00
N LEU A 305 16.65 -0.47 22.96
CA LEU A 305 15.83 -1.25 22.04
C LEU A 305 16.08 -0.85 20.57
N LEU A 306 16.23 0.45 20.29
CA LEU A 306 16.59 0.95 18.97
C LEU A 306 18.01 0.50 18.58
N SER A 307 18.97 0.55 19.50
CA SER A 307 20.34 0.11 19.27
C SER A 307 20.41 -1.38 18.94
N ILE A 308 19.66 -2.22 19.65
CA ILE A 308 19.55 -3.65 19.34
C ILE A 308 19.04 -3.85 17.90
N TYR A 309 17.97 -3.15 17.52
CA TYR A 309 17.44 -3.23 16.15
C TYR A 309 18.49 -2.83 15.11
N LEU A 310 19.18 -1.70 15.30
CA LEU A 310 20.20 -1.22 14.36
C LEU A 310 21.41 -2.16 14.27
N ILE A 311 21.84 -2.75 15.38
CA ILE A 311 22.93 -3.74 15.41
C ILE A 311 22.51 -5.00 14.63
N VAL A 312 21.32 -5.55 14.90
CA VAL A 312 20.81 -6.73 14.18
C VAL A 312 20.70 -6.43 12.68
N LEU A 313 20.21 -5.24 12.31
CA LEU A 313 20.13 -4.80 10.92
C LEU A 313 21.52 -4.71 10.27
N GLY A 314 22.49 -4.11 10.96
CA GLY A 314 23.87 -4.00 10.46
C GLY A 314 24.55 -5.36 10.28
N ILE A 315 24.31 -6.30 11.20
CA ILE A 315 24.78 -7.69 11.08
C ILE A 315 24.13 -8.37 9.88
N ALA A 316 22.80 -8.28 9.73
CA ALA A 316 22.07 -8.88 8.61
C ALA A 316 22.56 -8.35 7.26
N ILE A 317 22.75 -7.02 7.13
CA ILE A 317 23.33 -6.42 5.94
C ILE A 317 24.74 -6.95 5.69
N SER A 318 25.61 -6.99 6.70
CA SER A 318 26.99 -7.50 6.56
C SER A 318 27.03 -8.95 6.08
N VAL A 319 26.20 -9.82 6.67
CA VAL A 319 26.04 -11.22 6.26
C VAL A 319 25.54 -11.32 4.81
N SER A 320 24.59 -10.48 4.41
CA SER A 320 24.09 -10.45 3.03
C SER A 320 25.20 -10.13 2.01
N GLN A 321 26.14 -9.24 2.36
CA GLN A 321 27.26 -8.89 1.49
C GLN A 321 28.30 -10.02 1.40
N ILE A 322 28.51 -10.77 2.48
CA ILE A 322 29.37 -11.96 2.45
C ILE A 322 28.75 -13.02 1.53
N MET A 323 27.44 -13.24 1.66
CA MET A 323 26.69 -14.19 0.83
C MET A 323 26.71 -13.82 -0.65
N GLU A 324 26.55 -12.53 -0.98
CA GLU A 324 26.66 -12.02 -2.35
C GLU A 324 28.03 -12.32 -2.96
N ASN A 325 29.11 -12.06 -2.23
CA ASN A 325 30.47 -12.32 -2.72
C ASN A 325 30.72 -13.83 -2.91
N TYR A 326 30.21 -14.68 -2.00
CA TYR A 326 30.35 -16.13 -2.08
C TYR A 326 29.63 -16.70 -3.31
N LEU A 327 28.37 -16.32 -3.53
CA LEU A 327 27.57 -16.79 -4.67
C LEU A 327 28.18 -16.33 -6.00
N THR A 328 28.70 -15.10 -6.05
CA THR A 328 29.35 -14.57 -7.25
C THR A 328 30.59 -15.38 -7.63
N ARG A 329 31.45 -15.70 -6.65
CA ARG A 329 32.68 -16.49 -6.90
C ARG A 329 32.36 -17.87 -7.45
N LYS A 330 31.28 -18.49 -6.96
CA LYS A 330 30.84 -19.81 -7.39
C LYS A 330 30.29 -19.83 -8.82
N VAL A 331 29.67 -18.75 -9.28
CA VAL A 331 29.14 -18.64 -10.66
C VAL A 331 30.26 -18.34 -11.67
N SER A 332 31.33 -17.67 -11.24
CA SER A 332 32.50 -17.35 -12.09
C SER A 332 33.55 -18.46 -12.17
N ALA A 333 33.38 -19.56 -11.43
CA ALA A 333 34.26 -20.73 -11.40
C ALA A 333 33.62 -21.90 -12.15
#